data_AF-A0A2V8KJ71-F1
#
_entry.id   AF-A0A2V8KJ71-F1
#
_cell.length_a   1.000
_cell.length_b   1.000
_cell.length_c   1.000
_cell.angle_alpha   90.00
_cell.angle_beta   90.00
_cell.angle_gamma   90.00
#
_symmetry.space_group_name_H-M   'P 1'
#
loop_
_entity.id
_entity.type
_entity.pdbx_description
1 polymer ?
#
loop_
_entity_poly.entity_id
_entity_poly.type
_entity_poly.pdbx_seq_one_letter_code
_entity_poly.pdbx_strand_id
1 'polypeptide(L)'
;MPLFWREDTNKDGMIQPNELAILWGYGDSETSHWIDAQQHFTPQFDEAYRPMLEPDPPAPNHAEEERHKLVLDELAQGRPTLVETDLSRETPETVNAVRHFMNAARAIERIYAKQRGVFALETKIPAADTGSRMLLYRNQSPFCEGPRTEKNPACSALQMKPARIFGLYPAEIQGDTQFCETLAKAPNAQDLMGHFNIVMNGDQGGTFKIVPYNEAYKNDMQAVASELEAAAASLGPDEAAFKAYLLADAQSFRTNDWEPANRAWVAMSAENSHWYARVAPDEVYYEPCAWKAGFALQLARINPDSLAWRRKLDPLKNEMESVLSAMAGAPYKARNVQFKVPDFIDVVLNAADQRPATGATIGQSLPNWGPVAEAGGRTVAMTNLYTDADSQTQLAMQMSSLFCKATNVKAATGREESLIGSLLHEVAHNLGPAHEYKVNGQVDTVAFGGPLASMLEELKAQTSSMFLTDWLMMKGFFTQEEVDQINLRNIAWAFGHISRGMYTVEGTPRTYSQLAAIQVGSFTKSGAIDWKSSEVAANGTDSGCLEINFDKMPAAIRSLETTVLKIKATGDRTGAENLKAEFVDGNNDFGKIKTVITERWLRAPKATFVYSLKF
;
A
#
# COMPACT_ATOMS: atom_id res chain seq x y z
N MET A 1 -9.73 21.27 -4.51
CA MET A 1 -9.38 22.24 -3.45
C MET A 1 -8.89 21.46 -2.23
N PRO A 2 -8.15 22.07 -1.28
CA PRO A 2 -7.67 21.40 -0.07
C PRO A 2 -8.75 21.24 1.02
N LEU A 3 -10.03 21.36 0.70
CA LEU A 3 -11.08 21.42 1.72
C LEU A 3 -11.68 20.03 1.95
N PHE A 4 -11.72 19.59 3.20
CA PHE A 4 -12.34 18.33 3.61
C PHE A 4 -13.31 18.57 4.76
N TRP A 5 -14.60 18.28 4.55
CA TRP A 5 -15.60 18.33 5.61
C TRP A 5 -15.52 17.05 6.43
N ARG A 6 -15.00 17.15 7.66
CA ARG A 6 -14.70 15.98 8.51
C ARG A 6 -15.94 15.25 8.96
N GLU A 7 -16.86 16.00 9.54
CA GLU A 7 -18.10 15.52 10.12
C GLU A 7 -19.05 16.70 10.25
N ASP A 8 -20.33 16.46 10.00
CA ASP A 8 -21.42 17.36 10.37
C ASP A 8 -21.79 17.09 11.84
N THR A 9 -21.01 17.67 12.74
CA THR A 9 -21.04 17.34 14.18
C THR A 9 -22.35 17.75 14.83
N ASN A 10 -23.00 18.79 14.31
CA ASN A 10 -24.25 19.32 14.84
C ASN A 10 -25.49 18.88 14.02
N LYS A 11 -25.28 18.22 12.87
CA LYS A 11 -26.31 17.69 11.96
C LYS A 11 -27.20 18.76 11.34
N ASP A 12 -26.67 19.96 11.11
CA ASP A 12 -27.39 21.07 10.49
C ASP A 12 -27.26 21.12 8.96
N GLY A 13 -26.41 20.26 8.38
CA GLY A 13 -26.16 20.19 6.94
C GLY A 13 -25.35 21.36 6.39
N MET A 14 -24.72 22.17 7.24
CA MET A 14 -23.90 23.33 6.89
C MET A 14 -22.49 23.19 7.43
N ILE A 15 -21.51 23.33 6.54
CA ILE A 15 -20.10 23.27 6.95
C ILE A 15 -19.75 24.37 7.96
N GLN A 16 -19.10 24.00 9.05
CA GLN A 16 -18.56 24.93 10.04
C GLN A 16 -17.02 24.95 10.05
N PRO A 17 -16.37 26.06 10.46
CA PRO A 17 -14.90 26.13 10.46
C PRO A 17 -14.21 25.05 11.30
N ASN A 18 -14.80 24.68 12.44
CA ASN A 18 -14.31 23.60 13.29
C ASN A 18 -14.55 22.18 12.72
N GLU A 19 -15.32 22.06 11.65
CA GLU A 19 -15.58 20.80 10.94
C GLU A 19 -14.70 20.65 9.69
N LEU A 20 -14.11 21.74 9.21
CA LEU A 20 -13.23 21.75 8.06
C LEU A 20 -11.82 21.27 8.45
N ALA A 21 -11.27 20.37 7.65
CA ALA A 21 -9.84 20.04 7.62
C ALA A 21 -9.22 20.57 6.33
N ILE A 22 -7.99 21.07 6.43
CA ILE A 22 -7.21 21.57 5.29
C ILE A 22 -6.18 20.52 4.90
N LEU A 23 -6.37 19.96 3.72
CA LEU A 23 -5.55 18.88 3.20
C LEU A 23 -4.17 19.40 2.79
N TRP A 24 -3.16 18.61 3.10
CA TRP A 24 -1.82 18.75 2.55
C TRP A 24 -1.76 18.20 1.11
N GLY A 25 -0.88 18.78 0.30
CA GLY A 25 -0.49 18.25 -1.02
C GLY A 25 -1.29 18.77 -2.21
N TYR A 26 -2.52 19.27 -2.01
CA TYR A 26 -3.34 19.80 -3.10
C TYR A 26 -3.75 21.26 -2.88
N GLY A 27 -3.20 22.19 -3.66
CA GLY A 27 -3.50 23.62 -3.51
C GLY A 27 -2.89 24.23 -2.25
N ASP A 28 -3.54 25.27 -1.71
CA ASP A 28 -3.05 26.03 -0.57
C ASP A 28 -3.36 25.34 0.77
N SER A 29 -2.35 24.75 1.40
CA SER A 29 -2.50 23.98 2.63
C SER A 29 -2.32 24.82 3.91
N GLU A 30 -2.29 26.15 3.82
CA GLU A 30 -2.13 27.02 4.98
C GLU A 30 -3.50 27.31 5.62
N THR A 31 -3.76 26.73 6.80
CA THR A 31 -5.08 26.80 7.46
C THR A 31 -5.54 28.23 7.68
N SER A 32 -4.62 29.14 8.02
CA SER A 32 -4.94 30.55 8.28
C SER A 32 -5.47 31.31 7.05
N HIS A 33 -5.28 30.77 5.84
CA HIS A 33 -5.86 31.34 4.63
C HIS A 33 -7.34 30.95 4.44
N TRP A 34 -7.82 29.89 5.11
CA TRP A 34 -9.19 29.38 4.98
C TRP A 34 -10.07 29.66 6.19
N ILE A 35 -9.47 29.65 7.38
CA ILE A 35 -10.12 29.88 8.66
C ILE A 35 -9.30 30.91 9.45
N ASP A 36 -9.95 31.97 9.92
CA ASP A 36 -9.30 33.01 10.72
C ASP A 36 -9.08 32.61 12.19
N ALA A 37 -8.34 33.43 12.94
CA ALA A 37 -8.07 33.20 14.35
C ALA A 37 -9.32 33.27 15.25
N GLN A 38 -10.42 33.83 14.75
CA GLN A 38 -11.71 33.91 15.42
C GLN A 38 -12.65 32.75 15.06
N GLN A 39 -12.16 31.76 14.29
CA GLN A 39 -12.92 30.61 13.80
C GLN A 39 -14.07 31.01 12.85
N HIS A 40 -13.82 31.96 11.96
CA HIS A 40 -14.69 32.25 10.81
C HIS A 40 -14.03 31.83 9.50
N PHE A 41 -14.85 31.54 8.49
CA PHE A 41 -14.37 31.37 7.13
C PHE A 41 -13.84 32.69 6.58
N THR A 42 -12.73 32.61 5.85
CA THR A 42 -12.12 33.76 5.19
C THR A 42 -12.83 34.07 3.85
N PRO A 43 -12.62 35.26 3.27
CA PRO A 43 -13.09 35.54 1.91
C PRO A 43 -12.54 34.56 0.85
N GLN A 44 -11.34 34.03 1.07
CA GLN A 44 -10.73 33.02 0.19
C GLN A 44 -11.49 31.69 0.26
N PHE A 45 -11.96 31.28 1.45
CA PHE A 45 -12.89 30.15 1.56
C PHE A 45 -14.18 30.42 0.79
N ASP A 46 -14.81 31.58 0.97
CA ASP A 46 -16.07 31.90 0.31
C ASP A 46 -15.95 31.91 -1.22
N GLU A 47 -14.83 32.41 -1.74
CA GLU A 47 -14.52 32.40 -3.18
C GLU A 47 -14.35 30.98 -3.73
N ALA A 48 -13.71 30.09 -2.96
CA ALA A 48 -13.49 28.71 -3.38
C ALA A 48 -14.73 27.83 -3.20
N TYR A 49 -15.53 28.05 -2.15
CA TYR A 49 -16.70 27.26 -1.82
C TYR A 49 -17.89 27.55 -2.74
N ARG A 50 -18.11 28.82 -3.11
CA ARG A 50 -19.22 29.25 -3.97
C ARG A 50 -19.38 28.44 -5.26
N PRO A 51 -18.35 28.22 -6.10
CA PRO A 51 -18.49 27.43 -7.33
C PRO A 51 -18.81 25.95 -7.07
N MET A 52 -18.55 25.41 -5.87
CA MET A 52 -18.92 24.02 -5.53
C MET A 52 -20.43 23.84 -5.35
N LEU A 53 -21.17 24.93 -5.19
CA LEU A 53 -22.63 24.95 -5.05
C LEU A 53 -23.36 25.07 -6.40
N GLU A 54 -22.61 25.34 -7.47
CA GLU A 54 -23.14 25.51 -8.82
C GLU A 54 -22.86 24.24 -9.65
N PRO A 55 -23.69 23.93 -10.67
CA PRO A 55 -23.40 22.82 -11.58
C PRO A 55 -22.12 23.09 -12.37
N ASP A 56 -21.39 22.02 -12.71
CA ASP A 56 -20.23 22.11 -13.57
C ASP A 56 -20.59 22.78 -14.92
N PRO A 57 -19.68 23.60 -15.48
CA PRO A 57 -19.90 24.19 -16.80
C PRO A 57 -20.07 23.08 -17.86
N PRO A 58 -20.91 23.29 -18.88
CA PRO A 58 -21.14 22.30 -19.92
C PRO A 58 -19.84 21.99 -20.66
N ALA A 59 -19.62 20.70 -20.96
CA ALA A 59 -18.48 20.27 -21.75
C ALA A 59 -18.53 20.89 -23.17
N PRO A 60 -17.37 21.19 -23.78
CA PRO A 60 -17.32 21.86 -25.08
C PRO A 60 -17.86 20.99 -26.24
N ASN A 61 -17.93 19.68 -26.06
CA ASN A 61 -18.49 18.72 -27.01
C ASN A 61 -18.82 17.38 -26.30
N HIS A 62 -19.54 16.51 -27.00
CA HIS A 62 -19.96 15.19 -26.48
C HIS A 62 -18.79 14.27 -26.10
N ALA A 63 -17.64 14.34 -26.77
CA ALA A 63 -16.49 13.51 -26.41
C ALA A 63 -15.89 13.92 -25.06
N GLU A 64 -15.81 15.23 -24.81
CA GLU A 64 -15.39 15.77 -23.51
C GLU A 64 -16.44 15.52 -22.43
N GLU A 65 -17.74 15.56 -22.76
CA GLU A 65 -18.82 15.20 -21.83
C GLU A 65 -18.67 13.74 -21.35
N GLU A 66 -18.48 12.80 -22.27
CA GLU A 66 -18.26 11.39 -21.94
C GLU A 66 -16.95 11.19 -21.17
N ARG A 67 -15.87 11.89 -21.54
CA ARG A 67 -14.60 11.84 -20.80
C ARG A 67 -14.78 12.33 -19.36
N HIS A 68 -15.42 13.47 -19.14
CA HIS A 68 -15.67 14.01 -17.80
C HIS A 68 -16.52 13.05 -16.96
N LYS A 69 -17.56 12.44 -17.54
CA LYS A 69 -18.35 11.42 -16.86
C LYS A 69 -17.48 10.23 -16.42
N LEU A 70 -16.60 9.74 -17.29
CA LEU A 70 -15.66 8.66 -16.96
C LEU A 70 -14.64 9.06 -15.89
N VAL A 71 -14.18 10.32 -15.89
CA VAL A 71 -13.33 10.88 -14.83
C VAL A 71 -14.07 10.88 -13.49
N LEU A 72 -15.35 11.28 -13.47
CA LEU A 72 -16.17 11.24 -12.26
C LEU A 72 -16.43 9.80 -11.79
N ASP A 73 -16.68 8.86 -12.72
CA ASP A 73 -16.84 7.43 -12.41
C ASP A 73 -15.55 6.81 -11.85
N GLU A 74 -14.39 7.24 -12.33
CA GLU A 74 -13.06 6.89 -11.82
C GLU A 74 -12.87 7.45 -10.41
N LEU A 75 -13.20 8.73 -10.20
CA LEU A 75 -13.11 9.37 -8.90
C LEU A 75 -14.03 8.72 -7.88
N ALA A 76 -15.27 8.41 -8.25
CA ALA A 76 -16.29 7.77 -7.41
C ALA A 76 -15.98 6.32 -7.02
N GLN A 77 -14.97 5.68 -7.61
CA GLN A 77 -14.44 4.40 -7.14
C GLN A 77 -13.48 4.54 -5.96
N GLY A 78 -13.05 5.78 -5.66
CA GLY A 78 -12.27 6.12 -4.48
C GLY A 78 -13.08 6.98 -3.52
N ARG A 79 -12.90 6.80 -2.21
CA ARG A 79 -13.42 7.73 -1.19
C ARG A 79 -12.25 8.41 -0.52
N PRO A 80 -12.15 9.75 -0.56
CA PRO A 80 -11.19 10.48 0.28
C PRO A 80 -11.34 10.05 1.75
N THR A 81 -10.27 9.51 2.33
CA THR A 81 -10.24 9.01 3.71
C THR A 81 -9.19 9.79 4.46
N LEU A 82 -9.63 10.57 5.44
CA LEU A 82 -8.77 11.52 6.15
C LEU A 82 -7.88 10.82 7.17
N VAL A 83 -6.58 11.06 7.06
CA VAL A 83 -5.61 10.88 8.13
C VAL A 83 -5.29 12.26 8.68
N GLU A 84 -5.89 12.62 9.81
CA GLU A 84 -5.64 13.89 10.48
C GLU A 84 -4.72 13.68 11.67
N THR A 85 -3.65 14.46 11.73
CA THR A 85 -2.74 14.51 12.89
C THR A 85 -2.87 15.86 13.59
N ASP A 86 -3.28 15.83 14.86
CA ASP A 86 -3.32 17.02 15.71
C ASP A 86 -1.95 17.23 16.38
N LEU A 87 -1.30 18.33 16.01
CA LEU A 87 -0.01 18.80 16.52
C LEU A 87 -0.15 20.02 17.42
N SER A 88 -1.38 20.47 17.73
CA SER A 88 -1.62 21.68 18.56
C SER A 88 -1.11 21.58 20.00
N ARG A 89 -0.77 20.36 20.44
CA ARG A 89 -0.20 20.06 21.76
C ARG A 89 1.27 19.66 21.70
N GLU A 90 1.87 19.65 20.51
CA GLU A 90 3.29 19.36 20.33
C GLU A 90 4.15 20.57 20.71
N THR A 91 5.45 20.33 20.91
CA THR A 91 6.40 21.41 21.14
C THR A 91 6.60 22.25 19.87
N PRO A 92 6.95 23.55 19.99
CA PRO A 92 7.30 24.37 18.84
C PRO A 92 8.40 23.75 17.97
N GLU A 93 9.36 23.08 18.61
CA GLU A 93 10.45 22.32 17.98
C GLU A 93 9.93 21.20 17.08
N THR A 94 9.02 20.37 17.59
CA THR A 94 8.38 19.28 16.83
C THR A 94 7.53 19.84 15.69
N VAL A 95 6.73 20.87 15.96
CA VAL A 95 5.93 21.56 14.94
C VAL A 95 6.82 22.07 13.80
N ASN A 96 7.96 22.68 14.13
CA ASN A 96 8.90 23.16 13.11
C ASN A 96 9.51 22.00 12.31
N ALA A 97 9.93 20.92 12.96
CA ALA A 97 10.44 19.73 12.28
C ALA A 97 9.41 19.13 11.31
N VAL A 98 8.13 19.02 11.72
CA VAL A 98 7.06 18.52 10.85
C VAL A 98 6.83 19.42 9.64
N ARG A 99 6.90 20.75 9.80
CA ARG A 99 6.80 21.69 8.66
C ARG A 99 7.94 21.48 7.64
N HIS A 100 9.16 21.20 8.11
CA HIS A 100 10.26 20.83 7.23
C HIS A 100 9.99 19.51 6.48
N PHE A 101 9.41 18.50 7.12
CA PHE A 101 8.97 17.28 6.42
C PHE A 101 7.90 17.54 5.36
N MET A 102 6.94 18.43 5.63
CA MET A 102 5.93 18.83 4.64
C MET A 102 6.56 19.50 3.41
N ASN A 103 7.63 20.28 3.60
CA ASN A 103 8.38 20.89 2.50
C ASN A 103 9.20 19.87 1.72
N ALA A 104 9.90 18.98 2.42
CA ALA A 104 10.62 17.86 1.81
C ALA A 104 9.68 16.98 0.97
N ALA A 105 8.51 16.65 1.50
CA ALA A 105 7.47 15.88 0.83
C ALA A 105 7.03 16.53 -0.49
N ARG A 106 6.87 17.87 -0.56
CA ARG A 106 6.57 18.57 -1.82
C ARG A 106 7.69 18.41 -2.86
N ALA A 107 8.96 18.40 -2.45
CA ALA A 107 10.06 18.15 -3.37
C ALA A 107 10.10 16.69 -3.85
N ILE A 108 9.82 15.75 -2.94
CA ILE A 108 9.69 14.32 -3.27
C ILE A 108 8.56 14.05 -4.26
N GLU A 109 7.38 14.67 -4.09
CA GLU A 109 6.28 14.62 -5.07
C GLU A 109 6.73 15.06 -6.47
N ARG A 110 7.51 16.15 -6.56
CA ARG A 110 8.02 16.62 -7.86
C ARG A 110 9.00 15.63 -8.48
N ILE A 111 9.89 15.03 -7.69
CA ILE A 111 10.82 14.02 -8.17
C ILE A 111 10.05 12.81 -8.70
N TYR A 112 9.11 12.28 -7.92
CA TYR A 112 8.34 11.12 -8.31
C TYR A 112 7.44 11.39 -9.52
N ALA A 113 6.83 12.58 -9.63
CA ALA A 113 6.12 12.99 -10.84
C ALA A 113 7.04 13.04 -12.08
N LYS A 114 8.33 13.35 -11.92
CA LYS A 114 9.33 13.23 -13.01
C LYS A 114 9.64 11.77 -13.32
N GLN A 115 9.83 10.91 -12.31
CA GLN A 115 10.03 9.46 -12.50
C GLN A 115 8.85 8.83 -13.26
N ARG A 116 7.61 9.21 -12.90
CA ARG A 116 6.36 8.80 -13.55
C ARG A 116 6.14 9.43 -14.94
N GLY A 117 6.96 10.40 -15.36
CA GLY A 117 6.79 11.09 -16.65
C GLY A 117 5.57 12.02 -16.71
N VAL A 118 5.01 12.43 -15.57
CA VAL A 118 3.75 13.19 -15.48
C VAL A 118 3.90 14.63 -15.01
N PHE A 119 5.11 15.05 -14.60
CA PHE A 119 5.39 16.35 -13.98
C PHE A 119 4.81 17.56 -14.74
N ALA A 120 4.84 17.55 -16.06
CA ALA A 120 4.36 18.65 -16.91
C ALA A 120 2.90 18.49 -17.41
N LEU A 121 2.17 17.47 -16.94
CA LEU A 121 0.83 17.18 -17.45
C LEU A 121 -0.26 18.03 -16.80
N GLU A 122 -0.06 18.46 -15.55
CA GLU A 122 -1.05 19.29 -14.86
C GLU A 122 -1.32 20.60 -15.62
N THR A 123 -0.30 21.22 -16.20
CA THR A 123 -0.44 22.46 -16.97
C THR A 123 -1.20 22.28 -18.30
N LYS A 124 -1.48 21.04 -18.70
CA LYS A 124 -2.28 20.71 -19.88
C LYS A 124 -3.76 20.51 -19.56
N ILE A 125 -4.13 20.52 -18.28
CA ILE A 125 -5.52 20.41 -17.82
C ILE A 125 -6.04 21.82 -17.53
N PRO A 126 -7.19 22.23 -18.10
CA PRO A 126 -7.79 23.52 -17.79
C PRO A 126 -7.99 23.70 -16.27
N ALA A 127 -7.77 24.91 -15.76
CA ALA A 127 -7.93 25.17 -14.32
C ALA A 127 -9.35 24.90 -13.80
N ALA A 128 -10.36 25.07 -14.66
CA ALA A 128 -11.75 24.78 -14.36
C ALA A 128 -12.11 23.28 -14.41
N ASP A 129 -11.28 22.42 -15.00
CA ASP A 129 -11.50 20.96 -15.03
C ASP A 129 -10.95 20.34 -13.74
N THR A 130 -11.65 20.59 -12.64
CA THR A 130 -11.25 20.18 -11.29
C THR A 130 -11.24 18.66 -11.12
N GLY A 131 -12.18 17.96 -11.76
CA GLY A 131 -12.25 16.51 -11.79
C GLY A 131 -11.00 15.88 -12.40
N SER A 132 -10.58 16.35 -13.58
CA SER A 132 -9.38 15.79 -14.23
C SER A 132 -8.09 16.11 -13.47
N ARG A 133 -7.98 17.30 -12.86
CA ARG A 133 -6.85 17.63 -11.98
C ARG A 133 -6.81 16.74 -10.75
N MET A 134 -7.97 16.46 -10.16
CA MET A 134 -8.07 15.55 -9.02
C MET A 134 -7.73 14.11 -9.40
N LEU A 135 -8.13 13.64 -10.59
CA LEU A 135 -7.72 12.34 -11.10
C LEU A 135 -6.19 12.28 -11.24
N LEU A 136 -5.58 13.27 -11.90
CA LEU A 136 -4.12 13.34 -12.07
C LEU A 136 -3.39 13.31 -10.72
N TYR A 137 -3.88 14.08 -9.74
CA TYR A 137 -3.31 14.14 -8.40
C TYR A 137 -3.45 12.80 -7.66
N ARG A 138 -4.66 12.24 -7.62
CA ARG A 138 -4.97 10.99 -6.92
C ARG A 138 -4.19 9.83 -7.51
N ASN A 139 -4.28 9.64 -8.82
CA ASN A 139 -3.68 8.49 -9.49
C ASN A 139 -2.17 8.67 -9.73
N GLN A 140 -1.64 9.88 -9.52
CA GLN A 140 -0.26 10.24 -9.88
C GLN A 140 0.02 9.87 -11.35
N SER A 141 -1.03 10.02 -12.18
CA SER A 141 -1.13 9.53 -13.55
C SER A 141 -2.37 10.11 -14.20
N PRO A 142 -2.36 10.40 -15.52
CA PRO A 142 -3.56 10.85 -16.22
C PRO A 142 -4.52 9.69 -16.53
N PHE A 143 -4.19 8.45 -16.13
CA PHE A 143 -4.92 7.25 -16.49
C PHE A 143 -5.90 6.86 -15.40
N CYS A 144 -7.06 6.36 -15.79
CA CYS A 144 -7.98 5.72 -14.87
C CYS A 144 -7.45 4.35 -14.43
N GLU A 145 -7.57 4.04 -13.15
CA GLU A 145 -7.00 2.84 -12.50
C GLU A 145 -8.06 2.05 -11.72
N GLY A 146 -9.29 2.56 -11.62
CA GLY A 146 -10.42 1.89 -10.99
C GLY A 146 -10.91 0.69 -11.82
N PRO A 147 -11.34 -0.42 -11.19
CA PRO A 147 -11.78 -1.63 -11.90
C PRO A 147 -12.86 -1.42 -12.97
N ARG A 148 -13.76 -0.42 -12.81
CA ARG A 148 -14.83 -0.12 -13.78
C ARG A 148 -14.35 0.70 -14.99
N THR A 149 -13.21 1.38 -14.87
CA THR A 149 -12.78 2.47 -15.76
C THR A 149 -11.40 2.22 -16.37
N GLU A 150 -10.55 1.39 -15.76
CA GLU A 150 -9.17 1.13 -16.20
C GLU A 150 -9.07 0.59 -17.64
N LYS A 151 -10.11 -0.11 -18.13
CA LYS A 151 -10.18 -0.66 -19.50
C LYS A 151 -10.80 0.30 -20.52
N ASN A 152 -11.37 1.43 -20.09
CA ASN A 152 -12.01 2.35 -21.00
C ASN A 152 -10.97 3.29 -21.64
N PRO A 153 -10.76 3.25 -22.97
CA PRO A 153 -9.76 4.08 -23.63
C PRO A 153 -10.06 5.58 -23.55
N ALA A 154 -11.32 5.98 -23.39
CA ALA A 154 -11.72 7.38 -23.24
C ALA A 154 -11.52 7.92 -21.81
N CYS A 155 -11.33 7.06 -20.81
CA CYS A 155 -11.11 7.49 -19.43
C CYS A 155 -9.67 8.01 -19.26
N SER A 156 -9.55 9.34 -19.13
CA SER A 156 -8.28 10.07 -19.04
C SER A 156 -8.49 11.46 -18.45
N ALA A 157 -7.55 11.93 -17.62
CA ALA A 157 -7.51 13.32 -17.16
C ALA A 157 -7.20 14.33 -18.27
N LEU A 158 -6.60 13.87 -19.38
CA LEU A 158 -6.28 14.71 -20.52
C LEU A 158 -7.26 14.41 -21.66
N GLN A 159 -7.71 15.46 -22.34
CA GLN A 159 -8.53 15.38 -23.55
C GLN A 159 -7.91 14.43 -24.59
N MET A 160 -6.61 14.59 -24.86
CA MET A 160 -5.84 13.62 -25.63
C MET A 160 -5.06 12.72 -24.67
N LYS A 161 -5.50 11.46 -24.56
CA LYS A 161 -4.84 10.45 -23.74
C LYS A 161 -3.37 10.28 -24.20
N PRO A 162 -2.38 10.57 -23.35
CA PRO A 162 -0.98 10.44 -23.72
C PRO A 162 -0.57 8.96 -23.77
N ALA A 163 0.52 8.67 -24.47
CA ALA A 163 1.22 7.40 -24.29
C ALA A 163 1.67 7.26 -22.83
N ARG A 164 1.63 6.04 -22.30
CA ARG A 164 2.17 5.76 -20.96
C ARG A 164 3.67 5.62 -21.06
N ILE A 165 4.39 6.63 -20.56
CA ILE A 165 5.85 6.69 -20.50
C ILE A 165 6.30 6.95 -19.08
N PHE A 166 7.53 6.58 -18.77
CA PHE A 166 8.22 6.83 -17.51
C PHE A 166 9.43 7.72 -17.78
N GLY A 167 9.63 8.76 -16.96
CA GLY A 167 10.76 9.68 -17.09
C GLY A 167 12.11 9.11 -16.61
N LEU A 168 12.18 7.79 -16.47
CA LEU A 168 13.35 7.01 -16.08
C LEU A 168 14.13 6.47 -17.29
N TYR A 169 13.51 6.48 -18.47
CA TYR A 169 14.06 5.94 -19.71
C TYR A 169 13.84 6.92 -20.87
N PRO A 170 14.59 6.81 -21.98
CA PRO A 170 14.34 7.59 -23.18
C PRO A 170 12.90 7.37 -23.68
N ALA A 171 12.23 8.43 -24.13
CA ALA A 171 10.83 8.34 -24.56
C ALA A 171 10.68 7.49 -25.83
N GLU A 172 11.68 7.51 -26.71
CA GLU A 172 11.63 6.87 -28.02
C GLU A 172 11.63 5.34 -27.94
N ILE A 173 12.32 4.77 -26.95
CA ILE A 173 12.43 3.30 -26.82
C ILE A 173 11.19 2.67 -26.19
N GLN A 174 10.43 3.43 -25.40
CA GLN A 174 9.28 2.92 -24.64
C GLN A 174 8.06 2.58 -25.53
N GLY A 175 8.12 2.89 -26.83
CA GLY A 175 7.14 2.40 -27.81
C GLY A 175 7.26 0.90 -28.10
N ASP A 176 8.41 0.29 -27.79
CA ASP A 176 8.61 -1.16 -27.85
C ASP A 176 8.26 -1.79 -26.50
N THR A 177 7.33 -2.75 -26.47
CA THR A 177 6.97 -3.45 -25.24
C THR A 177 8.11 -4.33 -24.69
N GLN A 178 9.17 -4.56 -25.48
CA GLN A 178 10.37 -5.32 -25.09
C GLN A 178 11.61 -4.43 -24.87
N PHE A 179 11.42 -3.13 -24.63
CA PHE A 179 12.56 -2.23 -24.34
C PHE A 179 13.31 -2.67 -23.07
N CYS A 180 12.59 -3.27 -22.11
CA CYS A 180 13.05 -4.11 -21.01
C CYS A 180 14.28 -4.94 -21.37
N GLU A 181 14.03 -5.94 -22.20
CA GLU A 181 14.99 -6.95 -22.64
C GLU A 181 16.09 -6.34 -23.50
N THR A 182 15.78 -5.29 -24.25
CA THR A 182 16.78 -4.56 -25.05
C THR A 182 17.82 -3.90 -24.14
N LEU A 183 17.40 -3.18 -23.10
CA LEU A 183 18.31 -2.58 -22.13
C LEU A 183 19.10 -3.64 -21.35
N ALA A 184 18.46 -4.76 -20.99
CA ALA A 184 19.11 -5.86 -20.28
C ALA A 184 20.18 -6.60 -21.11
N LYS A 185 20.21 -6.41 -22.43
CA LYS A 185 21.21 -6.99 -23.35
C LYS A 185 22.29 -5.99 -23.76
N ALA A 186 22.18 -4.73 -23.34
CA ALA A 186 23.19 -3.72 -23.66
C ALA A 186 24.55 -4.07 -23.02
N PRO A 187 25.68 -3.65 -23.62
CA PRO A 187 27.01 -3.94 -23.08
C PRO A 187 27.23 -3.49 -21.63
N ASN A 188 26.52 -2.44 -21.21
CA ASN A 188 26.53 -1.88 -19.85
C ASN A 188 25.23 -2.15 -19.08
N ALA A 189 24.52 -3.25 -19.38
CA ALA A 189 23.22 -3.58 -18.79
C ALA A 189 23.21 -3.51 -17.25
N GLN A 190 24.29 -3.94 -16.58
CA GLN A 190 24.38 -3.89 -15.12
C GLN A 190 24.24 -2.46 -14.57
N ASP A 191 24.84 -1.47 -15.23
CA ASP A 191 24.71 -0.06 -14.85
C ASP A 191 23.28 0.44 -15.14
N LEU A 192 22.77 0.10 -16.33
CA LEU A 192 21.42 0.48 -16.78
C LEU A 192 20.31 -0.10 -15.90
N MET A 193 20.52 -1.24 -15.26
CA MET A 193 19.58 -1.88 -14.34
C MET A 193 19.74 -1.38 -12.90
N GLY A 194 20.74 -0.54 -12.61
CA GLY A 194 20.96 0.01 -11.27
C GLY A 194 19.77 0.81 -10.74
N HIS A 195 19.50 0.71 -9.44
CA HIS A 195 18.28 1.22 -8.81
C HIS A 195 18.19 2.76 -8.73
N PHE A 196 19.32 3.45 -8.65
CA PHE A 196 19.39 4.89 -8.31
C PHE A 196 19.88 5.77 -9.47
N ASN A 197 19.47 5.44 -10.70
CA ASN A 197 19.82 6.20 -11.90
C ASN A 197 18.69 6.21 -12.93
N ILE A 198 18.69 7.21 -13.81
CA ILE A 198 17.90 7.20 -15.04
C ILE A 198 18.74 6.72 -16.21
N VAL A 199 18.08 6.17 -17.23
CA VAL A 199 18.69 5.81 -18.50
C VAL A 199 18.47 6.95 -19.51
N MET A 200 19.54 7.31 -20.21
CA MET A 200 19.55 8.30 -21.28
C MET A 200 20.14 7.71 -22.56
N ASN A 201 19.82 8.31 -23.71
CA ASN A 201 20.51 8.00 -24.95
C ASN A 201 22.01 8.30 -24.80
N GLY A 202 22.84 7.35 -25.23
CA GLY A 202 24.29 7.48 -25.29
C GLY A 202 24.73 8.35 -26.46
N ASP A 203 26.05 8.48 -26.61
CA ASP A 203 26.64 9.40 -27.60
C ASP A 203 26.53 8.84 -29.04
N GLN A 204 26.29 7.53 -29.19
CA GLN A 204 26.03 6.86 -30.46
C GLN A 204 24.57 6.37 -30.51
N GLY A 205 23.96 6.40 -31.71
CA GLY A 205 22.60 5.90 -31.90
C GLY A 205 22.47 4.43 -31.46
N GLY A 206 21.44 4.14 -30.65
CA GLY A 206 21.20 2.80 -30.11
C GLY A 206 22.07 2.42 -28.91
N THR A 207 22.89 3.33 -28.38
CA THR A 207 23.62 3.14 -27.12
C THR A 207 22.93 3.88 -25.97
N PHE A 208 23.20 3.46 -24.73
CA PHE A 208 22.56 4.02 -23.53
C PHE A 208 23.61 4.33 -22.46
N LYS A 209 23.36 5.38 -21.68
CA LYS A 209 24.16 5.76 -20.51
C LYS A 209 23.26 6.03 -19.31
N ILE A 210 23.85 6.02 -18.12
CA ILE A 210 23.15 6.34 -16.88
C ILE A 210 23.41 7.77 -16.45
N VAL A 211 22.45 8.37 -15.75
CA VAL A 211 22.63 9.59 -14.97
C VAL A 211 22.12 9.31 -13.55
N PRO A 212 22.96 9.44 -12.50
CA PRO A 212 22.54 9.16 -11.14
C PRO A 212 21.48 10.16 -10.66
N TYR A 213 20.63 9.74 -9.72
CA TYR A 213 19.50 10.57 -9.28
C TYR A 213 19.90 11.94 -8.72
N ASN A 214 20.99 12.02 -7.95
CA ASN A 214 21.49 13.30 -7.43
C ASN A 214 21.93 14.29 -8.52
N GLU A 215 22.19 13.83 -9.74
CA GLU A 215 22.41 14.68 -10.90
C GLU A 215 21.11 14.94 -11.67
N ALA A 216 20.33 13.89 -11.96
CA ALA A 216 19.07 13.99 -12.69
C ALA A 216 18.02 14.89 -12.01
N TYR A 217 18.01 14.88 -10.67
CA TYR A 217 17.05 15.59 -9.83
C TYR A 217 17.73 16.58 -8.87
N LYS A 218 18.93 17.06 -9.21
CA LYS A 218 19.83 17.85 -8.36
C LYS A 218 19.14 18.91 -7.50
N ASN A 219 18.34 19.79 -8.12
CA ASN A 219 17.71 20.90 -7.39
C ASN A 219 16.70 20.42 -6.35
N ASP A 220 15.86 19.44 -6.69
CA ASP A 220 14.86 18.91 -5.77
C ASP A 220 15.52 18.07 -4.67
N MET A 221 16.53 17.26 -4.99
CA MET A 221 17.29 16.49 -3.98
C MET A 221 18.07 17.41 -3.03
N GLN A 222 18.64 18.50 -3.52
CA GLN A 222 19.26 19.53 -2.67
C GLN A 222 18.26 20.23 -1.74
N ALA A 223 17.02 20.47 -2.23
CA ALA A 223 15.96 21.01 -1.41
C ALA A 223 15.57 20.03 -0.30
N VAL A 224 15.37 18.75 -0.62
CA VAL A 224 15.09 17.70 0.38
C VAL A 224 16.20 17.64 1.43
N ALA A 225 17.48 17.58 1.01
CA ALA A 225 18.60 17.53 1.94
C ALA A 225 18.60 18.70 2.93
N SER A 226 18.33 19.93 2.45
CA SER A 226 18.28 21.13 3.29
C SER A 226 17.12 21.08 4.30
N GLU A 227 15.95 20.59 3.89
CA GLU A 227 14.79 20.44 4.78
C GLU A 227 15.03 19.35 5.84
N LEU A 228 15.68 18.23 5.49
CA LEU A 228 16.03 17.18 6.45
C LEU A 228 17.06 17.66 7.48
N GLU A 229 18.07 18.43 7.07
CA GLU A 229 19.04 19.07 7.96
C GLU A 229 18.36 20.07 8.92
N ALA A 230 17.41 20.87 8.42
CA ALA A 230 16.66 21.83 9.23
C ALA A 230 15.68 21.14 10.21
N ALA A 231 15.04 20.04 9.80
CA ALA A 231 14.26 19.19 10.67
C ALA A 231 15.15 18.63 11.81
N ALA A 232 16.30 18.04 11.48
CA ALA A 232 17.27 17.53 12.44
C ALA A 232 17.78 18.60 13.43
N ALA A 233 17.93 19.84 12.97
CA ALA A 233 18.34 20.96 13.81
C ALA A 233 17.25 21.39 14.81
N SER A 234 15.98 21.12 14.48
CA SER A 234 14.83 21.47 15.32
C SER A 234 14.57 20.43 16.43
N LEU A 235 14.98 19.18 16.25
CA LEU A 235 14.69 18.09 17.18
C LEU A 235 15.43 18.20 18.52
N GLY A 236 14.75 17.76 19.58
CA GLY A 236 15.27 17.67 20.94
C GLY A 236 16.32 16.57 21.13
N PRO A 237 17.00 16.55 22.30
CA PRO A 237 18.06 15.57 22.59
C PRO A 237 17.56 14.12 22.75
N ASP A 238 16.28 13.94 23.06
CA ASP A 238 15.57 12.66 23.12
C ASP A 238 15.39 11.99 21.75
N GLU A 239 15.54 12.75 20.66
CA GLU A 239 15.47 12.29 19.28
C GLU A 239 16.84 12.09 18.63
N ALA A 240 17.87 11.75 19.42
CA ALA A 240 19.25 11.62 18.94
C ALA A 240 19.41 10.60 17.81
N ALA A 241 18.73 9.45 17.89
CA ALA A 241 18.75 8.43 16.84
C ALA A 241 18.08 8.95 15.55
N PHE A 242 16.95 9.65 15.69
CA PHE A 242 16.25 10.22 14.54
C PHE A 242 17.06 11.32 13.87
N LYS A 243 17.67 12.22 14.64
CA LYS A 243 18.58 13.25 14.15
C LYS A 243 19.75 12.65 13.36
N ALA A 244 20.35 11.57 13.87
CA ALA A 244 21.44 10.88 13.18
C ALA A 244 20.99 10.33 11.82
N TYR A 245 19.78 9.75 11.75
CA TYR A 245 19.19 9.32 10.48
C TYR A 245 18.99 10.50 9.52
N LEU A 246 18.32 11.57 9.93
CA LEU A 246 18.02 12.70 9.04
C LEU A 246 19.27 13.36 8.45
N LEU A 247 20.36 13.47 9.23
CA LEU A 247 21.63 13.99 8.74
C LEU A 247 22.30 13.04 7.73
N ALA A 248 22.26 11.73 7.97
CA ALA A 248 22.78 10.73 7.04
C ALA A 248 21.93 10.68 5.75
N ASP A 249 20.62 10.85 5.88
CA ASP A 249 19.67 10.85 4.77
C ASP A 249 19.85 12.09 3.88
N ALA A 250 20.00 13.28 4.47
CA ALA A 250 20.37 14.49 3.75
C ALA A 250 21.66 14.31 2.93
N GLN A 251 22.67 13.64 3.48
CA GLN A 251 23.91 13.33 2.75
C GLN A 251 23.66 12.33 1.60
N SER A 252 22.74 11.39 1.77
CA SER A 252 22.32 10.45 0.72
C SER A 252 21.70 11.20 -0.47
N PHE A 253 20.87 12.21 -0.21
CA PHE A 253 20.34 13.09 -1.28
C PHE A 253 21.43 13.89 -2.00
N ARG A 254 22.55 14.22 -1.34
CA ARG A 254 23.66 14.95 -1.97
C ARG A 254 24.57 14.04 -2.81
N THR A 255 24.73 12.78 -2.40
CA THR A 255 25.76 11.87 -2.93
C THR A 255 25.22 10.68 -3.72
N ASN A 256 23.92 10.39 -3.59
CA ASN A 256 23.28 9.18 -4.08
C ASN A 256 23.75 7.86 -3.41
N ASP A 257 24.45 7.94 -2.27
CA ASP A 257 24.82 6.79 -1.44
C ASP A 257 23.87 6.67 -0.24
N TRP A 258 22.96 5.69 -0.30
CA TRP A 258 21.87 5.50 0.66
C TRP A 258 22.22 4.62 1.86
N GLU A 259 23.35 3.93 1.79
CA GLU A 259 23.70 2.88 2.75
C GLU A 259 24.01 3.44 4.16
N PRO A 260 24.70 4.59 4.33
CA PRO A 260 24.84 5.24 5.64
C PRO A 260 23.49 5.61 6.28
N ALA A 261 22.54 6.13 5.49
CA ALA A 261 21.20 6.46 5.98
C ALA A 261 20.41 5.20 6.35
N ASN A 262 20.49 4.14 5.55
CA ASN A 262 19.88 2.85 5.88
C ASN A 262 20.35 2.31 7.22
N ARG A 263 21.67 2.36 7.50
CA ARG A 263 22.22 1.93 8.79
C ARG A 263 21.72 2.77 9.97
N ALA A 264 21.66 4.10 9.80
CA ALA A 264 21.14 4.98 10.83
C ALA A 264 19.64 4.75 11.07
N TRP A 265 18.88 4.50 10.01
CA TRP A 265 17.44 4.27 10.05
C TRP A 265 17.05 2.96 10.76
N VAL A 266 17.77 1.85 10.52
CA VAL A 266 17.51 0.59 11.22
C VAL A 266 17.98 0.58 12.69
N ALA A 267 18.81 1.55 13.08
CA ALA A 267 19.23 1.76 14.46
C ALA A 267 18.16 2.50 15.30
N MET A 268 17.21 3.16 14.65
CA MET A 268 16.03 3.72 15.32
C MET A 268 15.06 2.61 15.73
N SER A 269 14.35 2.81 16.83
CA SER A 269 13.34 1.89 17.36
C SER A 269 12.34 2.63 18.25
N ALA A 270 11.28 1.93 18.66
CA ALA A 270 10.32 2.43 19.66
C ALA A 270 10.93 2.71 21.05
N GLU A 271 12.20 2.39 21.29
CA GLU A 271 12.89 2.65 22.56
C GLU A 271 13.76 3.92 22.54
N ASN A 272 14.05 4.48 21.36
CA ASN A 272 15.00 5.57 21.21
C ASN A 272 14.54 6.70 20.27
N SER A 273 13.27 6.68 19.86
CA SER A 273 12.64 7.75 19.07
C SER A 273 11.12 7.68 19.22
N HIS A 274 10.46 8.83 19.17
CA HIS A 274 9.01 8.97 19.09
C HIS A 274 8.51 9.09 17.64
N TRP A 275 9.42 9.37 16.71
CA TRP A 275 9.12 9.61 15.32
C TRP A 275 9.73 8.55 14.40
N TYR A 276 9.01 8.26 13.34
CA TYR A 276 9.48 7.47 12.24
C TYR A 276 9.47 8.34 10.99
N ALA A 277 10.56 8.33 10.23
CA ALA A 277 10.51 8.75 8.84
C ALA A 277 11.27 7.78 7.95
N ARG A 278 10.79 7.64 6.71
CA ARG A 278 11.54 7.04 5.60
C ARG A 278 11.42 7.99 4.41
N VAL A 279 12.54 8.60 4.01
CA VAL A 279 12.62 9.57 2.90
C VAL A 279 13.66 9.10 1.89
N ALA A 280 13.30 8.13 1.07
CA ALA A 280 14.26 7.47 0.18
C ALA A 280 13.58 6.92 -1.09
N PRO A 281 14.36 6.60 -2.13
CA PRO A 281 13.91 5.76 -3.23
C PRO A 281 14.00 4.29 -2.82
N ASP A 282 12.87 3.59 -2.74
CA ASP A 282 12.82 2.21 -2.23
C ASP A 282 12.16 1.24 -3.21
N GLU A 283 10.91 1.45 -3.59
CA GLU A 283 10.13 0.46 -4.35
C GLU A 283 10.33 0.60 -5.86
N VAL A 284 10.23 -0.52 -6.60
CA VAL A 284 10.43 -0.54 -8.06
C VAL A 284 9.16 -0.86 -8.84
N TYR A 285 8.09 -1.26 -8.16
CA TYR A 285 6.92 -1.86 -8.81
C TYR A 285 6.08 -0.86 -9.63
N TYR A 286 6.29 0.44 -9.45
CA TYR A 286 5.54 1.48 -10.14
C TYR A 286 5.94 1.65 -11.61
N GLU A 287 7.09 1.11 -12.03
CA GLU A 287 7.67 1.27 -13.37
C GLU A 287 7.87 -0.10 -14.07
N PRO A 288 7.83 -0.15 -15.41
CA PRO A 288 7.60 -1.38 -16.17
C PRO A 288 8.74 -2.41 -16.10
N CYS A 289 9.98 -1.98 -15.83
CA CYS A 289 11.12 -2.88 -15.76
C CYS A 289 11.37 -3.43 -14.35
N ALA A 290 10.74 -2.84 -13.33
CA ALA A 290 10.97 -3.14 -11.92
C ALA A 290 12.45 -3.11 -11.50
N TRP A 291 13.20 -2.13 -12.01
CA TRP A 291 14.60 -1.86 -11.69
C TRP A 291 14.79 -0.56 -10.92
N LYS A 292 14.00 0.48 -11.18
CA LYS A 292 14.30 1.85 -10.73
C LYS A 292 13.54 2.22 -9.47
N ALA A 293 14.26 2.58 -8.42
CA ALA A 293 13.67 2.86 -7.11
C ALA A 293 12.92 4.20 -7.11
N GLY A 294 11.67 4.20 -6.64
CA GLY A 294 10.75 5.33 -6.62
C GLY A 294 10.90 6.13 -5.34
N PHE A 295 11.09 7.44 -5.46
CA PHE A 295 11.18 8.32 -4.29
C PHE A 295 9.86 8.35 -3.53
N ALA A 296 9.95 8.22 -2.22
CA ALA A 296 8.81 8.36 -1.34
C ALA A 296 9.17 9.07 -0.04
N LEU A 297 8.14 9.56 0.65
CA LEU A 297 8.25 10.00 2.03
C LEU A 297 7.10 9.38 2.83
N GLN A 298 7.44 8.80 3.96
CA GLN A 298 6.50 8.45 5.01
C GLN A 298 6.99 9.06 6.32
N LEU A 299 6.15 9.89 6.93
CA LEU A 299 6.31 10.41 8.29
C LEU A 299 5.23 9.77 9.16
N ALA A 300 5.61 9.29 10.33
CA ALA A 300 4.71 8.65 11.26
C ALA A 300 5.17 8.85 12.71
N ARG A 301 4.24 8.68 13.66
CA ARG A 301 4.59 8.51 15.07
C ARG A 301 4.88 7.04 15.35
N ILE A 302 5.89 6.75 16.14
CA ILE A 302 6.12 5.38 16.60
C ILE A 302 5.06 5.04 17.65
N ASN A 303 4.38 3.92 17.44
CA ASN A 303 3.37 3.40 18.33
C ASN A 303 4.01 2.36 19.29
N PRO A 304 4.03 2.63 20.62
CA PRO A 304 4.70 1.79 21.61
C PRO A 304 3.99 0.45 21.86
N ASP A 305 2.78 0.23 21.35
CA ASP A 305 2.07 -1.06 21.43
C ASP A 305 2.89 -2.20 20.79
N SER A 306 3.76 -1.87 19.81
CA SER A 306 4.72 -2.80 19.24
C SER A 306 5.65 -3.43 20.28
N LEU A 307 6.04 -2.70 21.33
CA LEU A 307 6.86 -3.23 22.43
C LEU A 307 6.09 -4.28 23.24
N ALA A 308 4.78 -4.12 23.39
CA ALA A 308 3.95 -5.10 24.06
C ALA A 308 3.86 -6.41 23.26
N TRP A 309 3.67 -6.31 21.94
CA TRP A 309 3.68 -7.47 21.04
C TRP A 309 5.05 -8.14 20.93
N ARG A 310 6.13 -7.35 20.94
CA ARG A 310 7.49 -7.85 20.98
C ARG A 310 7.73 -8.72 22.22
N ARG A 311 7.36 -8.24 23.41
CA ARG A 311 7.45 -9.02 24.67
C ARG A 311 6.65 -10.32 24.62
N LYS A 312 5.52 -10.33 23.91
CA LYS A 312 4.65 -11.50 23.72
C LYS A 312 5.24 -12.54 22.76
N LEU A 313 5.76 -12.10 21.61
CA LEU A 313 6.16 -12.98 20.49
C LEU A 313 7.64 -13.37 20.51
N ASP A 314 8.54 -12.55 21.06
CA ASP A 314 9.98 -12.83 21.12
C ASP A 314 10.31 -14.18 21.78
N PRO A 315 9.66 -14.59 22.90
CA PRO A 315 9.90 -15.90 23.49
C PRO A 315 9.46 -17.09 22.62
N LEU A 316 8.59 -16.85 21.64
CA LEU A 316 7.94 -17.89 20.84
C LEU A 316 8.56 -18.10 19.45
N LYS A 317 9.54 -17.29 19.04
CA LYS A 317 10.09 -17.28 17.67
C LYS A 317 10.50 -18.65 17.15
N ASN A 318 11.34 -19.36 17.92
CA ASN A 318 11.82 -20.68 17.54
C ASN A 318 10.72 -21.75 17.61
N GLU A 319 9.70 -21.56 18.45
CA GLU A 319 8.56 -22.47 18.49
C GLU A 319 7.66 -22.28 17.27
N MET A 320 7.39 -21.02 16.88
CA MET A 320 6.69 -20.68 15.63
C MET A 320 7.41 -21.28 14.42
N GLU A 321 8.72 -21.13 14.33
CA GLU A 321 9.54 -21.74 13.29
C GLU A 321 9.46 -23.28 13.30
N SER A 322 9.47 -23.88 14.49
CA SER A 322 9.39 -25.34 14.63
C SER A 322 8.04 -25.90 14.15
N VAL A 323 6.92 -25.23 14.47
CA VAL A 323 5.59 -25.69 14.03
C VAL A 323 5.40 -25.55 12.52
N LEU A 324 5.91 -24.49 11.90
CA LEU A 324 5.90 -24.36 10.44
C LEU A 324 6.85 -25.37 9.78
N SER A 325 8.06 -25.56 10.33
CA SER A 325 9.00 -26.57 9.82
C SER A 325 8.41 -27.97 9.83
N ALA A 326 7.61 -28.32 10.85
CA ALA A 326 6.95 -29.62 10.92
C ALA A 326 5.91 -29.81 9.81
N MET A 327 5.23 -28.74 9.39
CA MET A 327 4.30 -28.77 8.26
C MET A 327 5.02 -28.81 6.91
N ALA A 328 6.10 -28.04 6.76
CA ALA A 328 6.96 -28.03 5.58
C ALA A 328 7.57 -29.41 5.30
N GLY A 329 8.04 -30.09 6.35
CA GLY A 329 8.68 -31.40 6.24
C GLY A 329 10.03 -31.36 5.51
N ALA A 330 10.60 -32.54 5.28
CA ALA A 330 11.88 -32.65 4.55
C ALA A 330 11.73 -32.15 3.10
N PRO A 331 12.77 -31.49 2.53
CA PRO A 331 14.11 -31.32 3.07
C PRO A 331 14.29 -30.12 4.02
N TYR A 332 13.24 -29.31 4.24
CA TYR A 332 13.31 -28.16 5.12
C TYR A 332 13.56 -28.57 6.57
N LYS A 333 14.32 -27.75 7.30
CA LYS A 333 14.61 -27.92 8.72
C LYS A 333 14.46 -26.59 9.43
N ALA A 334 13.89 -26.65 10.62
CA ALA A 334 13.75 -25.50 11.50
C ALA A 334 15.08 -24.78 11.68
N ARG A 335 15.04 -23.46 11.52
CA ARG A 335 16.18 -22.55 11.73
C ARG A 335 16.14 -21.99 13.15
N ASN A 336 17.28 -21.49 13.63
CA ASN A 336 17.27 -20.59 14.77
C ASN A 336 16.94 -19.19 14.26
N VAL A 337 15.67 -18.78 14.36
CA VAL A 337 15.19 -17.52 13.80
C VAL A 337 15.36 -16.38 14.79
N GLN A 338 15.88 -15.25 14.30
CA GLN A 338 16.18 -14.07 15.11
C GLN A 338 15.58 -12.80 14.49
N PHE A 339 14.38 -12.92 13.92
CA PHE A 339 13.68 -11.80 13.31
C PHE A 339 13.28 -10.75 14.35
N LYS A 340 13.05 -9.51 13.91
CA LYS A 340 12.49 -8.45 14.75
C LYS A 340 10.98 -8.43 14.56
N VAL A 341 10.23 -8.36 15.66
CA VAL A 341 8.79 -8.07 15.59
C VAL A 341 8.64 -6.66 15.00
N PRO A 342 7.73 -6.45 14.02
CA PRO A 342 7.55 -5.15 13.39
C PRO A 342 7.33 -4.02 14.40
N ASP A 343 7.94 -2.87 14.15
CA ASP A 343 7.55 -1.65 14.86
C ASP A 343 6.16 -1.21 14.37
N PHE A 344 5.35 -0.66 15.25
CA PHE A 344 4.06 -0.09 14.88
C PHE A 344 4.24 1.40 14.66
N ILE A 345 3.60 1.91 13.61
CA ILE A 345 3.65 3.33 13.26
C ILE A 345 2.25 3.86 12.95
N ASP A 346 1.95 5.04 13.46
CA ASP A 346 0.75 5.79 13.13
C ASP A 346 1.11 6.85 12.08
N VAL A 347 0.67 6.62 10.84
CA VAL A 347 0.98 7.46 9.67
C VAL A 347 0.50 8.88 9.92
N VAL A 348 1.39 9.85 9.72
CA VAL A 348 1.11 11.28 9.78
C VAL A 348 1.00 11.86 8.37
N LEU A 349 1.95 11.48 7.50
CA LEU A 349 1.99 11.96 6.13
C LEU A 349 2.69 10.94 5.22
N ASN A 350 2.01 10.52 4.15
CA ASN A 350 2.67 9.85 3.02
C ASN A 350 2.70 10.76 1.79
N ALA A 351 3.78 10.68 1.03
CA ALA A 351 3.96 11.39 -0.23
C ALA A 351 4.62 10.50 -1.29
N ALA A 352 4.39 10.84 -2.56
CA ALA A 352 4.86 10.14 -3.75
C ALA A 352 4.51 8.65 -3.74
N ASP A 353 5.48 7.73 -3.89
CA ASP A 353 5.21 6.29 -4.03
C ASP A 353 4.53 5.66 -2.79
N GLN A 354 4.55 6.34 -1.64
CA GLN A 354 3.88 5.89 -0.41
C GLN A 354 2.39 6.29 -0.32
N ARG A 355 1.85 7.03 -1.29
CA ARG A 355 0.41 7.37 -1.36
C ARG A 355 -0.27 6.82 -2.62
N PRO A 356 -0.49 5.50 -2.71
CA PRO A 356 -1.16 4.91 -3.86
C PRO A 356 -2.56 5.51 -4.07
N ALA A 357 -3.03 5.50 -5.31
CA ALA A 357 -4.31 6.10 -5.70
C ALA A 357 -5.50 5.59 -4.88
N THR A 358 -5.49 4.28 -4.61
CA THR A 358 -6.50 3.60 -3.80
C THR A 358 -5.86 2.54 -2.92
N GLY A 359 -6.32 2.48 -1.68
CA GLY A 359 -5.76 1.66 -0.64
C GLY A 359 -4.54 2.28 0.04
N ALA A 360 -3.83 1.48 0.82
CA ALA A 360 -2.54 1.83 1.39
C ALA A 360 -1.70 0.58 1.65
N THR A 361 -0.39 0.79 1.77
CA THR A 361 0.54 -0.16 2.37
C THR A 361 0.29 -0.19 3.88
N ILE A 362 0.07 -1.39 4.43
CA ILE A 362 -0.23 -1.60 5.85
C ILE A 362 0.89 -2.31 6.61
N GLY A 363 1.89 -2.80 5.89
CA GLY A 363 3.12 -3.39 6.39
C GLY A 363 4.22 -3.23 5.35
N GLN A 364 5.45 -3.01 5.79
CA GLN A 364 6.58 -2.83 4.88
C GLN A 364 7.90 -3.23 5.54
N SER A 365 8.78 -3.87 4.77
CA SER A 365 10.15 -4.17 5.15
C SER A 365 11.13 -3.46 4.22
N LEU A 366 12.08 -2.71 4.79
CA LEU A 366 13.06 -1.91 4.03
C LEU A 366 14.46 -2.00 4.68
N PRO A 367 15.52 -1.57 3.97
CA PRO A 367 15.56 -1.26 2.53
C PRO A 367 15.41 -2.54 1.69
N ASN A 368 15.10 -2.38 0.40
CA ASN A 368 14.95 -3.52 -0.52
C ASN A 368 16.27 -4.20 -0.89
N TRP A 369 17.40 -3.48 -0.81
CA TRP A 369 18.72 -3.99 -1.22
C TRP A 369 19.86 -3.46 -0.36
N GLY A 370 21.03 -4.08 -0.53
CA GLY A 370 22.28 -3.68 0.11
C GLY A 370 22.53 -4.37 1.46
N PRO A 371 23.68 -4.09 2.10
CA PRO A 371 24.10 -4.77 3.33
C PRO A 371 23.09 -4.69 4.48
N VAL A 372 22.34 -3.58 4.60
CA VAL A 372 21.29 -3.47 5.62
C VAL A 372 20.11 -4.41 5.35
N ALA A 373 19.68 -4.55 4.09
CA ALA A 373 18.63 -5.51 3.71
C ALA A 373 19.09 -6.96 3.97
N GLU A 374 20.34 -7.28 3.60
CA GLU A 374 20.96 -8.59 3.84
C GLU A 374 21.08 -8.94 5.33
N ALA A 375 21.18 -7.92 6.20
CA ALA A 375 21.16 -8.07 7.65
C ALA A 375 19.75 -8.12 8.27
N GLY A 376 18.69 -8.12 7.44
CA GLY A 376 17.29 -8.26 7.83
C GLY A 376 16.48 -6.95 7.88
N GLY A 377 17.09 -5.80 7.60
CA GLY A 377 16.38 -4.52 7.48
C GLY A 377 15.60 -4.09 8.74
N ARG A 378 14.51 -3.37 8.52
CA ARG A 378 13.50 -3.00 9.52
C ARG A 378 12.11 -3.12 8.91
N THR A 379 11.22 -3.77 9.65
CA THR A 379 9.83 -4.00 9.28
C THR A 379 8.91 -3.13 10.14
N VAL A 380 7.90 -2.54 9.54
CA VAL A 380 6.88 -1.72 10.21
C VAL A 380 5.47 -2.15 9.83
N ALA A 381 4.51 -1.91 10.73
CA ALA A 381 3.08 -2.07 10.47
C ALA A 381 2.34 -0.75 10.75
N MET A 382 1.49 -0.32 9.82
CA MET A 382 0.75 0.93 9.91
C MET A 382 -0.56 0.70 10.70
N THR A 383 -0.74 1.39 11.83
CA THR A 383 -1.80 1.07 12.79
C THR A 383 -3.03 1.97 12.75
N ASN A 384 -2.98 3.14 12.12
CA ASN A 384 -4.06 4.13 12.12
C ASN A 384 -4.82 4.25 10.78
N LEU A 385 -4.51 3.39 9.80
CA LEU A 385 -5.20 3.39 8.51
C LEU A 385 -6.51 2.58 8.60
N TYR A 386 -7.57 3.06 7.93
CA TYR A 386 -8.92 2.47 7.94
C TYR A 386 -9.62 2.44 9.30
N THR A 387 -9.12 3.19 10.29
CA THR A 387 -9.70 3.18 11.64
C THR A 387 -10.85 4.17 11.81
N ASP A 388 -11.10 5.03 10.83
CA ASP A 388 -12.20 6.00 10.84
C ASP A 388 -13.58 5.31 10.75
N ALA A 389 -14.60 5.94 11.33
CA ALA A 389 -15.97 5.40 11.40
C ALA A 389 -16.55 5.08 10.01
N ASP A 390 -16.15 5.87 9.02
CA ASP A 390 -16.57 5.77 7.65
C ASP A 390 -16.02 4.50 6.98
N SER A 391 -14.74 4.17 7.22
CA SER A 391 -14.10 2.92 6.79
C SER A 391 -14.68 1.70 7.50
N GLN A 392 -14.96 1.81 8.79
CA GLN A 392 -15.58 0.73 9.57
C GLN A 392 -17.01 0.44 9.10
N THR A 393 -17.81 1.48 8.87
CA THR A 393 -19.19 1.37 8.39
C THR A 393 -19.23 0.75 6.99
N GLN A 394 -18.36 1.23 6.10
CA GLN A 394 -18.25 0.68 4.76
C GLN A 394 -17.91 -0.81 4.79
N LEU A 395 -16.92 -1.20 5.60
CA LEU A 395 -16.52 -2.59 5.72
C LEU A 395 -17.68 -3.45 6.25
N ALA A 396 -18.44 -2.97 7.24
CA ALA A 396 -19.62 -3.68 7.75
C ALA A 396 -20.67 -3.90 6.65
N MET A 397 -20.91 -2.89 5.81
CA MET A 397 -21.80 -3.01 4.64
C MET A 397 -21.28 -4.05 3.63
N GLN A 398 -19.98 -4.02 3.33
CA GLN A 398 -19.37 -5.00 2.41
C GLN A 398 -19.46 -6.43 2.96
N MET A 399 -19.10 -6.63 4.23
CA MET A 399 -19.17 -7.93 4.91
C MET A 399 -20.62 -8.46 4.94
N SER A 400 -21.59 -7.63 5.32
CA SER A 400 -22.99 -8.04 5.41
C SER A 400 -23.62 -8.36 4.03
N SER A 401 -23.08 -7.80 2.94
CA SER A 401 -23.51 -8.14 1.58
C SER A 401 -23.03 -9.52 1.12
N LEU A 402 -21.97 -10.07 1.71
CA LEU A 402 -21.40 -11.36 1.31
C LEU A 402 -21.67 -12.48 2.30
N PHE A 403 -21.62 -12.21 3.61
CA PHE A 403 -21.76 -13.25 4.61
C PHE A 403 -23.21 -13.57 4.95
N CYS A 404 -23.47 -14.83 5.27
CA CYS A 404 -24.76 -15.24 5.82
C CYS A 404 -24.96 -14.64 7.22
N LYS A 405 -26.22 -14.46 7.63
CA LYS A 405 -26.54 -13.82 8.92
C LYS A 405 -25.83 -14.47 10.11
N ALA A 406 -25.77 -15.81 10.14
CA ALA A 406 -25.13 -16.57 11.20
C ALA A 406 -23.60 -16.36 11.27
N THR A 407 -22.95 -16.10 10.14
CA THR A 407 -21.52 -15.74 10.11
C THR A 407 -21.31 -14.28 10.49
N ASN A 408 -22.14 -13.38 9.96
CA ASN A 408 -21.95 -11.94 10.10
C ASN A 408 -22.13 -11.43 11.55
N VAL A 409 -22.72 -12.20 12.46
CA VAL A 409 -22.74 -11.86 13.91
C VAL A 409 -21.33 -11.75 14.51
N LYS A 410 -20.33 -12.40 13.90
CA LYS A 410 -18.92 -12.32 14.30
C LYS A 410 -18.12 -11.29 13.50
N ALA A 411 -18.78 -10.48 12.68
CA ALA A 411 -18.10 -9.45 11.91
C ALA A 411 -17.58 -8.34 12.83
N ALA A 412 -16.25 -8.20 12.89
CA ALA A 412 -15.59 -7.10 13.56
C ALA A 412 -14.92 -6.19 12.51
N THR A 413 -15.09 -4.87 12.69
CA THR A 413 -14.55 -3.85 11.80
C THR A 413 -13.51 -2.98 12.49
N GLY A 414 -13.11 -3.35 13.70
CA GLY A 414 -12.14 -2.64 14.50
C GLY A 414 -10.71 -2.73 13.95
N ARG A 415 -9.83 -1.99 14.63
CA ARG A 415 -8.39 -1.93 14.33
C ARG A 415 -7.67 -3.23 14.69
N GLU A 416 -8.05 -3.83 15.82
CA GLU A 416 -7.30 -4.93 16.44
C GLU A 416 -7.23 -6.15 15.53
N GLU A 417 -8.34 -6.55 14.93
CA GLU A 417 -8.42 -7.75 14.09
C GLU A 417 -7.54 -7.62 12.84
N SER A 418 -7.53 -6.45 12.21
CA SER A 418 -6.63 -6.17 11.08
C SER A 418 -5.16 -6.07 11.50
N LEU A 419 -4.90 -5.53 12.70
CA LEU A 419 -3.54 -5.38 13.21
C LEU A 419 -2.91 -6.76 13.48
N ILE A 420 -3.63 -7.69 14.11
CA ILE A 420 -3.10 -9.04 14.37
C ILE A 420 -2.76 -9.75 13.06
N GLY A 421 -3.66 -9.71 12.08
CA GLY A 421 -3.43 -10.32 10.77
C GLY A 421 -2.18 -9.76 10.09
N SER A 422 -2.01 -8.43 10.10
CA SER A 422 -0.85 -7.76 9.49
C SER A 422 0.44 -8.03 10.26
N LEU A 423 0.41 -7.94 11.59
CA LEU A 423 1.55 -8.25 12.46
C LEU A 423 2.06 -9.67 12.20
N LEU A 424 1.18 -10.66 12.22
CA LEU A 424 1.56 -12.06 12.05
C LEU A 424 1.95 -12.39 10.61
N HIS A 425 1.43 -11.66 9.62
CA HIS A 425 1.87 -11.75 8.23
C HIS A 425 3.34 -11.32 8.10
N GLU A 426 3.71 -10.15 8.63
CA GLU A 426 5.10 -9.67 8.63
C GLU A 426 6.05 -10.58 9.41
N VAL A 427 5.59 -11.12 10.54
CA VAL A 427 6.33 -12.16 11.28
C VAL A 427 6.54 -13.41 10.43
N ALA A 428 5.51 -13.85 9.69
CA ALA A 428 5.55 -15.07 8.90
C ALA A 428 6.48 -15.01 7.68
N HIS A 429 6.79 -13.82 7.14
CA HIS A 429 7.84 -13.69 6.12
C HIS A 429 9.19 -14.24 6.60
N ASN A 430 9.48 -14.14 7.90
CA ASN A 430 10.72 -14.58 8.51
C ASN A 430 10.73 -16.06 8.94
N LEU A 431 9.61 -16.77 8.77
CA LEU A 431 9.41 -18.14 9.23
C LEU A 431 9.25 -19.11 8.06
N GLY A 432 9.53 -20.39 8.31
CA GLY A 432 9.48 -21.44 7.31
C GLY A 432 10.47 -21.22 6.15
N PRO A 433 10.31 -21.93 5.02
CA PRO A 433 11.09 -21.65 3.81
C PRO A 433 10.76 -20.24 3.31
N ALA A 434 11.63 -19.28 3.61
CA ALA A 434 11.52 -17.89 3.18
C ALA A 434 12.20 -17.67 1.82
N HIS A 435 12.06 -16.49 1.23
CA HIS A 435 12.53 -16.19 -0.13
C HIS A 435 14.03 -16.48 -0.39
N GLU A 436 14.87 -16.42 0.63
CA GLU A 436 16.31 -16.70 0.58
C GLU A 436 16.66 -18.19 0.71
N TYR A 437 15.68 -19.02 1.10
CA TYR A 437 15.85 -20.47 1.19
C TYR A 437 16.18 -21.05 -0.18
N LYS A 438 17.14 -21.99 -0.20
CA LYS A 438 17.64 -22.60 -1.44
C LYS A 438 17.21 -24.05 -1.55
N VAL A 439 16.51 -24.36 -2.64
CA VAL A 439 16.23 -25.73 -3.06
C VAL A 439 17.16 -26.06 -4.22
N ASN A 440 17.98 -27.11 -4.08
CA ASN A 440 18.95 -27.50 -5.10
C ASN A 440 19.88 -26.34 -5.54
N GLY A 441 20.23 -25.45 -4.61
CA GLY A 441 21.07 -24.27 -4.85
C GLY A 441 20.35 -23.06 -5.46
N GLN A 442 19.06 -23.17 -5.78
CA GLN A 442 18.24 -22.09 -6.37
C GLN A 442 17.37 -21.42 -5.31
N VAL A 443 17.32 -20.09 -5.33
CA VAL A 443 16.35 -19.29 -4.56
C VAL A 443 15.00 -19.28 -5.27
N ASP A 444 13.94 -18.84 -4.58
CA ASP A 444 12.56 -18.88 -5.05
C ASP A 444 12.35 -18.24 -6.44
N THR A 445 12.93 -17.05 -6.67
CA THR A 445 12.77 -16.34 -7.95
C THR A 445 13.34 -17.11 -9.14
N VAL A 446 14.34 -17.97 -8.91
CA VAL A 446 14.91 -18.86 -9.92
C VAL A 446 14.05 -20.13 -10.07
N ALA A 447 13.64 -20.74 -8.96
CA ALA A 447 12.88 -21.99 -8.97
C ALA A 447 11.48 -21.81 -9.57
N PHE A 448 10.77 -20.73 -9.22
CA PHE A 448 9.38 -20.49 -9.59
C PHE A 448 9.20 -19.43 -10.69
N GLY A 449 10.19 -18.55 -10.87
CA GLY A 449 10.03 -17.31 -11.64
C GLY A 449 9.38 -16.21 -10.80
N GLY A 450 9.74 -14.94 -11.07
CA GLY A 450 9.39 -13.78 -10.24
C GLY A 450 7.92 -13.71 -9.80
N PRO A 451 6.94 -13.66 -10.72
CA PRO A 451 5.54 -13.53 -10.34
C PRO A 451 4.99 -14.68 -9.48
N LEU A 452 5.39 -15.92 -9.78
CA LEU A 452 4.94 -17.09 -9.02
C LEU A 452 5.61 -17.16 -7.65
N ALA A 453 6.91 -16.81 -7.58
CA ALA A 453 7.66 -16.71 -6.33
C ALA A 453 7.04 -15.67 -5.38
N SER A 454 6.74 -14.47 -5.88
CA SER A 454 6.07 -13.42 -5.10
C SER A 454 4.69 -13.88 -4.61
N MET A 455 3.89 -14.51 -5.47
CA MET A 455 2.57 -15.04 -5.06
C MET A 455 2.70 -16.08 -3.95
N LEU A 456 3.66 -17.01 -4.05
CA LEU A 456 3.87 -18.04 -3.04
C LEU A 456 4.40 -17.50 -1.71
N GLU A 457 5.28 -16.51 -1.73
CA GLU A 457 5.79 -15.89 -0.49
C GLU A 457 4.67 -15.18 0.27
N GLU A 458 3.86 -14.38 -0.43
CA GLU A 458 2.71 -13.69 0.16
C GLU A 458 1.63 -14.68 0.62
N LEU A 459 1.36 -15.73 -0.17
CA LEU A 459 0.40 -16.77 0.19
C LEU A 459 0.84 -17.53 1.45
N LYS A 460 2.15 -17.83 1.57
CA LYS A 460 2.74 -18.42 2.78
C LYS A 460 2.56 -17.48 3.95
N ALA A 461 3.02 -16.22 3.86
CA ALA A 461 2.94 -15.27 4.97
C ALA A 461 1.50 -15.05 5.45
N GLN A 462 0.54 -14.88 4.53
CA GLN A 462 -0.86 -14.69 4.87
C GLN A 462 -1.52 -15.94 5.47
N THR A 463 -1.20 -17.13 4.97
CA THR A 463 -1.79 -18.37 5.50
C THR A 463 -1.15 -18.80 6.83
N SER A 464 0.16 -18.60 6.97
CA SER A 464 0.89 -18.66 8.25
C SER A 464 0.31 -17.70 9.28
N SER A 465 -0.05 -16.46 8.91
CA SER A 465 -0.68 -15.50 9.83
C SER A 465 -1.97 -16.04 10.45
N MET A 466 -2.85 -16.61 9.62
CA MET A 466 -4.08 -17.25 10.09
C MET A 466 -3.79 -18.49 10.96
N PHE A 467 -2.85 -19.35 10.53
CA PHE A 467 -2.45 -20.52 11.32
C PHE A 467 -1.85 -20.14 12.69
N LEU A 468 -0.99 -19.12 12.73
CA LEU A 468 -0.36 -18.63 13.94
C LEU A 468 -1.36 -17.96 14.88
N THR A 469 -2.42 -17.36 14.34
CA THR A 469 -3.55 -16.86 15.15
C THR A 469 -4.21 -18.01 15.92
N ASP A 470 -4.58 -19.10 15.24
CA ASP A 470 -5.15 -20.29 15.87
C ASP A 470 -4.17 -20.94 16.86
N TRP A 471 -2.88 -20.98 16.53
CA TRP A 471 -1.85 -21.53 17.39
C TRP A 471 -1.61 -20.69 18.66
N LEU A 472 -1.63 -19.37 18.55
CA LEU A 472 -1.49 -18.45 19.69
C LEU A 472 -2.71 -18.52 20.63
N MET A 473 -3.90 -18.83 20.12
CA MET A 473 -5.05 -19.15 20.97
C MET A 473 -4.79 -20.38 21.85
N MET A 474 -4.18 -21.44 21.31
CA MET A 474 -3.79 -22.61 22.12
C MET A 474 -2.76 -22.27 23.21
N LYS A 475 -2.06 -21.15 23.07
CA LYS A 475 -1.11 -20.59 24.04
C LYS A 475 -1.74 -19.57 24.99
N GLY A 476 -3.04 -19.31 24.87
CA GLY A 476 -3.81 -18.42 25.76
C GLY A 476 -3.72 -16.94 25.40
N PHE A 477 -3.28 -16.58 24.19
CA PHE A 477 -3.21 -15.18 23.75
C PHE A 477 -4.54 -14.61 23.27
N PHE A 478 -5.45 -15.48 22.83
CA PHE A 478 -6.76 -15.13 22.29
C PHE A 478 -7.81 -16.09 22.82
N THR A 479 -9.05 -15.60 22.88
CA THR A 479 -10.27 -16.39 23.02
C THR A 479 -10.72 -16.94 21.66
N GLN A 480 -11.59 -17.94 21.66
CA GLN A 480 -12.17 -18.46 20.41
C GLN A 480 -12.93 -17.37 19.63
N GLU A 481 -13.62 -16.47 20.33
CA GLU A 481 -14.37 -15.40 19.70
C GLU A 481 -13.45 -14.41 18.96
N GLU A 482 -12.35 -14.00 19.59
CA GLU A 482 -11.34 -13.14 18.96
C GLU A 482 -10.71 -13.80 17.73
N VAL A 483 -10.37 -15.09 17.82
CA VAL A 483 -9.84 -15.84 16.65
C VAL A 483 -10.84 -15.89 15.51
N ASP A 484 -12.12 -16.17 15.80
CA ASP A 484 -13.15 -16.20 14.77
C ASP A 484 -13.32 -14.83 14.10
N GLN A 485 -13.29 -13.74 14.87
CA GLN A 485 -13.35 -12.37 14.37
C GLN A 485 -12.13 -12.04 13.50
N ILE A 486 -10.92 -12.39 13.93
CA ILE A 486 -9.67 -12.20 13.18
C ILE A 486 -9.70 -13.01 11.87
N ASN A 487 -10.11 -14.28 11.91
CA ASN A 487 -10.21 -15.12 10.71
C ASN A 487 -11.27 -14.59 9.74
N LEU A 488 -12.42 -14.13 10.24
CA LEU A 488 -13.45 -13.51 9.40
C LEU A 488 -12.95 -12.19 8.77
N ARG A 489 -12.19 -11.39 9.52
CA ARG A 489 -11.54 -10.17 9.01
C ARG A 489 -10.53 -10.47 7.91
N ASN A 490 -9.72 -11.52 8.04
CA ASN A 490 -8.77 -11.95 7.01
C ASN A 490 -9.48 -12.43 5.73
N ILE A 491 -10.61 -13.13 5.86
CA ILE A 491 -11.44 -13.53 4.71
C ILE A 491 -12.05 -12.29 4.02
N ALA A 492 -12.54 -11.33 4.79
CA ALA A 492 -13.04 -10.06 4.26
C ALA A 492 -11.93 -9.26 3.53
N TRP A 493 -10.70 -9.26 4.05
CA TRP A 493 -9.54 -8.70 3.36
C TRP A 493 -9.29 -9.37 2.00
N ALA A 494 -9.41 -10.71 1.93
CA ALA A 494 -9.25 -11.46 0.69
C ALA A 494 -10.30 -11.06 -0.37
N PHE A 495 -11.54 -10.80 0.04
CA PHE A 495 -12.59 -10.31 -0.86
C PHE A 495 -12.24 -8.97 -1.51
N GLY A 496 -11.64 -8.05 -0.73
CA GLY A 496 -11.12 -6.78 -1.24
C GLY A 496 -10.11 -6.95 -2.37
N HIS A 497 -9.20 -7.91 -2.25
CA HIS A 497 -8.23 -8.19 -3.32
C HIS A 497 -8.84 -8.94 -4.50
N ILE A 498 -9.72 -9.92 -4.28
CA ILE A 498 -10.43 -10.64 -5.34
C ILE A 498 -11.22 -9.67 -6.22
N SER A 499 -11.89 -8.69 -5.60
CA SER A 499 -12.75 -7.72 -6.29
C SER A 499 -12.02 -6.87 -7.35
N ARG A 500 -10.68 -6.81 -7.31
CA ARG A 500 -9.84 -6.05 -8.24
C ARG A 500 -9.47 -6.82 -9.51
N GLY A 501 -9.87 -8.09 -9.60
CA GLY A 501 -9.43 -9.01 -10.64
C GLY A 501 -8.02 -9.56 -10.40
N MET A 502 -7.65 -10.60 -11.15
CA MET A 502 -6.41 -11.36 -10.92
C MET A 502 -5.18 -10.81 -11.67
N TYR A 503 -5.43 -9.95 -12.65
CA TYR A 503 -4.43 -9.41 -13.57
C TYR A 503 -4.71 -7.92 -13.83
N THR A 504 -3.67 -7.15 -14.15
CA THR A 504 -3.81 -5.77 -14.66
C THR A 504 -4.34 -5.78 -16.10
N VAL A 505 -4.63 -4.61 -16.66
CA VAL A 505 -5.08 -4.48 -18.06
C VAL A 505 -3.99 -4.89 -19.05
N GLU A 506 -2.72 -4.78 -18.67
CA GLU A 506 -1.55 -5.23 -19.44
C GLU A 506 -1.27 -6.74 -19.27
N GLY A 507 -2.07 -7.45 -18.46
CA GLY A 507 -1.92 -8.88 -18.21
C GLY A 507 -0.93 -9.24 -17.09
N THR A 508 -0.38 -8.25 -16.37
CA THR A 508 0.53 -8.50 -15.24
C THR A 508 -0.24 -9.11 -14.06
N PRO A 509 0.25 -10.20 -13.44
CA PRO A 509 -0.37 -10.79 -12.25
C PRO A 509 -0.53 -9.80 -11.09
N ARG A 510 -1.69 -9.80 -10.43
CA ARG A 510 -1.90 -9.10 -9.16
C ARG A 510 -1.68 -10.08 -8.00
N THR A 511 -0.47 -10.09 -7.44
CA THR A 511 0.00 -11.03 -6.39
C THR A 511 -1.04 -11.27 -5.28
N TYR A 512 -1.49 -10.20 -4.61
CA TYR A 512 -2.48 -10.29 -3.54
C TYR A 512 -3.87 -10.76 -3.98
N SER A 513 -4.29 -10.44 -5.20
CA SER A 513 -5.57 -10.94 -5.73
C SER A 513 -5.50 -12.45 -5.99
N GLN A 514 -4.36 -12.93 -6.50
CA GLN A 514 -4.16 -14.35 -6.79
C GLN A 514 -4.07 -15.18 -5.51
N LEU A 515 -3.29 -14.75 -4.51
CA LEU A 515 -3.22 -15.47 -3.24
C LEU A 515 -4.58 -15.46 -2.52
N ALA A 516 -5.31 -14.34 -2.55
CA ALA A 516 -6.62 -14.23 -1.92
C ALA A 516 -7.63 -15.20 -2.56
N ALA A 517 -7.59 -15.33 -3.89
CA ALA A 517 -8.38 -16.32 -4.60
C ALA A 517 -8.00 -17.76 -4.22
N ILE A 518 -6.71 -18.06 -4.07
CA ILE A 518 -6.24 -19.38 -3.62
C ILE A 518 -6.71 -19.68 -2.20
N GLN A 519 -6.63 -18.72 -1.27
CA GLN A 519 -7.08 -18.91 0.12
C GLN A 519 -8.58 -19.19 0.19
N VAL A 520 -9.41 -18.28 -0.33
CA VAL A 520 -10.87 -18.43 -0.29
C VAL A 520 -11.29 -19.69 -1.05
N GLY A 521 -10.72 -19.94 -2.23
CA GLY A 521 -11.02 -21.11 -3.04
C GLY A 521 -10.65 -22.42 -2.33
N SER A 522 -9.51 -22.46 -1.64
CA SER A 522 -9.08 -23.64 -0.86
C SER A 522 -10.00 -23.89 0.33
N PHE A 523 -10.42 -22.84 1.04
CA PHE A 523 -11.35 -22.97 2.17
C PHE A 523 -12.76 -23.35 1.71
N THR A 524 -13.17 -22.94 0.51
CA THR A 524 -14.39 -23.44 -0.13
C THR A 524 -14.26 -24.92 -0.48
N LYS A 525 -13.15 -25.33 -1.10
CA LYS A 525 -12.88 -26.73 -1.47
C LYS A 525 -12.86 -27.66 -0.26
N SER A 526 -12.39 -27.20 0.90
CA SER A 526 -12.40 -27.97 2.15
C SER A 526 -13.74 -27.97 2.88
N GLY A 527 -14.74 -27.22 2.40
CA GLY A 527 -16.04 -27.05 3.07
C GLY A 527 -15.96 -26.25 4.37
N ALA A 528 -14.96 -25.38 4.51
CA ALA A 528 -14.87 -24.39 5.59
C ALA A 528 -15.60 -23.08 5.22
N ILE A 529 -15.77 -22.83 3.92
CA ILE A 529 -16.61 -21.76 3.37
C ILE A 529 -17.65 -22.37 2.43
N ASP A 530 -18.92 -22.26 2.77
CA ASP A 530 -20.01 -22.76 1.94
C ASP A 530 -20.76 -21.60 1.27
N TRP A 531 -21.02 -21.71 -0.04
CA TRP A 531 -21.94 -20.81 -0.73
C TRP A 531 -23.38 -21.30 -0.56
N LYS A 532 -24.20 -20.52 0.15
CA LYS A 532 -25.63 -20.79 0.40
C LYS A 532 -26.49 -20.03 -0.61
N SER A 533 -26.57 -20.52 -1.84
CA SER A 533 -27.26 -19.82 -2.95
C SER A 533 -28.73 -19.50 -2.71
N SER A 534 -29.43 -20.28 -1.88
CA SER A 534 -30.85 -20.11 -1.58
C SER A 534 -31.14 -19.18 -0.40
N GLU A 535 -30.11 -18.75 0.35
CA GLU A 535 -30.28 -17.88 1.50
C GLU A 535 -30.17 -16.41 1.12
N VAL A 536 -30.51 -15.52 2.04
CA VAL A 536 -30.33 -14.08 1.90
C VAL A 536 -29.12 -13.67 2.74
N ALA A 537 -28.24 -12.85 2.18
CA ALA A 537 -27.08 -12.31 2.88
C ALA A 537 -27.51 -11.47 4.10
N ALA A 538 -26.56 -11.20 5.01
CA ALA A 538 -26.85 -10.52 6.27
C ALA A 538 -27.40 -9.09 6.09
N ASN A 539 -27.20 -8.47 4.93
CA ASN A 539 -27.82 -7.18 4.59
C ASN A 539 -29.33 -7.25 4.29
N GLY A 540 -29.90 -8.46 4.19
CA GLY A 540 -31.33 -8.69 4.02
C GLY A 540 -31.86 -8.51 2.59
N THR A 541 -31.00 -8.24 1.61
CA THR A 541 -31.43 -7.93 0.23
C THR A 541 -30.78 -8.80 -0.82
N ASP A 542 -29.49 -9.14 -0.66
CA ASP A 542 -28.77 -9.92 -1.66
C ASP A 542 -29.06 -11.43 -1.55
N SER A 543 -29.37 -12.07 -2.69
CA SER A 543 -29.60 -13.52 -2.75
C SER A 543 -28.29 -14.30 -2.85
N GLY A 544 -28.13 -15.31 -2.02
CA GLY A 544 -26.92 -16.08 -1.86
C GLY A 544 -25.93 -15.43 -0.90
N CYS A 545 -25.29 -16.23 -0.05
CA CYS A 545 -24.30 -15.76 0.92
C CYS A 545 -23.23 -16.80 1.21
N LEU A 546 -22.10 -16.37 1.78
CA LEU A 546 -21.02 -17.22 2.24
C LEU A 546 -21.19 -17.51 3.74
N GLU A 547 -21.30 -18.78 4.08
CA GLU A 547 -21.31 -19.26 5.47
C GLU A 547 -19.94 -19.82 5.83
N ILE A 548 -19.40 -19.33 6.93
CA ILE A 548 -18.12 -19.81 7.48
C ILE A 548 -18.40 -20.88 8.54
N ASN A 549 -17.84 -22.07 8.33
CA ASN A 549 -17.81 -23.11 9.34
C ASN A 549 -16.55 -22.94 10.19
N PHE A 550 -16.69 -22.25 11.33
CA PHE A 550 -15.59 -21.94 12.23
C PHE A 550 -14.93 -23.20 12.84
N ASP A 551 -15.68 -24.28 13.04
CA ASP A 551 -15.11 -25.55 13.53
C ASP A 551 -14.17 -26.21 12.50
N LYS A 552 -14.46 -26.06 11.20
CA LYS A 552 -13.64 -26.60 10.11
C LYS A 552 -12.52 -25.67 9.67
N MET A 553 -12.60 -24.37 10.01
CA MET A 553 -11.68 -23.36 9.54
C MET A 553 -10.21 -23.64 9.94
N PRO A 554 -9.88 -23.98 11.20
CA PRO A 554 -8.49 -24.28 11.58
C PRO A 554 -7.86 -25.44 10.78
N ALA A 555 -8.65 -26.48 10.50
CA ALA A 555 -8.17 -27.62 9.70
C ALA A 555 -7.93 -27.22 8.23
N ALA A 556 -8.79 -26.35 7.67
CA ALA A 556 -8.65 -25.84 6.32
C ALA A 556 -7.41 -24.93 6.18
N ILE A 557 -7.20 -24.01 7.12
CA ILE A 557 -6.02 -23.14 7.21
C ILE A 557 -4.76 -24.01 7.27
N ARG A 558 -4.70 -24.97 8.20
CA ARG A 558 -3.56 -25.87 8.37
C ARG A 558 -3.25 -26.70 7.11
N SER A 559 -4.29 -27.15 6.41
CA SER A 559 -4.15 -27.94 5.18
C SER A 559 -3.54 -27.11 4.04
N LEU A 560 -4.04 -25.88 3.84
CA LEU A 560 -3.48 -24.96 2.85
C LEU A 560 -2.04 -24.60 3.20
N GLU A 561 -1.78 -24.23 4.46
CA GLU A 561 -0.44 -23.86 4.92
C GLU A 561 0.57 -24.99 4.72
N THR A 562 0.19 -26.21 5.08
CA THR A 562 1.02 -27.40 4.86
C THR A 562 1.35 -27.59 3.37
N THR A 563 0.39 -27.33 2.48
CA THR A 563 0.59 -27.44 1.04
C THR A 563 1.57 -26.39 0.54
N VAL A 564 1.38 -25.13 0.92
CA VAL A 564 2.23 -24.00 0.51
C VAL A 564 3.65 -24.15 1.03
N LEU A 565 3.83 -24.51 2.31
CA LEU A 565 5.14 -24.74 2.91
C LEU A 565 5.87 -25.91 2.24
N LYS A 566 5.17 -27.00 1.90
CA LYS A 566 5.78 -28.13 1.17
C LYS A 566 6.24 -27.73 -0.22
N ILE A 567 5.42 -26.97 -0.96
CA ILE A 567 5.77 -26.46 -2.29
C ILE A 567 7.08 -25.66 -2.22
N LYS A 568 7.18 -24.72 -1.27
CA LYS A 568 8.40 -23.91 -1.10
C LYS A 568 9.58 -24.74 -0.59
N ALA A 569 9.36 -25.66 0.34
CA ALA A 569 10.41 -26.52 0.90
C ALA A 569 11.09 -27.43 -0.14
N THR A 570 10.34 -27.87 -1.15
CA THR A 570 10.81 -28.82 -2.18
C THR A 570 11.03 -28.18 -3.56
N GLY A 571 10.71 -26.89 -3.74
CA GLY A 571 10.80 -26.23 -5.04
C GLY A 571 9.78 -26.77 -6.05
N ASP A 572 8.62 -27.24 -5.59
CA ASP A 572 7.59 -27.87 -6.43
C ASP A 572 6.82 -26.83 -7.26
N ARG A 573 7.44 -26.41 -8.36
CA ARG A 573 6.84 -25.45 -9.29
C ARG A 573 5.51 -25.96 -9.87
N THR A 574 5.40 -27.25 -10.16
CA THR A 574 4.17 -27.82 -10.71
C THR A 574 3.03 -27.75 -9.70
N GLY A 575 3.28 -28.04 -8.42
CA GLY A 575 2.31 -27.84 -7.34
C GLY A 575 1.83 -26.40 -7.23
N ALA A 576 2.74 -25.43 -7.33
CA ALA A 576 2.41 -24.00 -7.33
C ALA A 576 1.54 -23.59 -8.53
N GLU A 577 1.92 -24.04 -9.73
CA GLU A 577 1.16 -23.77 -10.97
C GLU A 577 -0.23 -24.41 -10.92
N ASN A 578 -0.38 -25.59 -10.30
CA ASN A 578 -1.67 -26.25 -10.11
C ASN A 578 -2.60 -25.47 -9.16
N LEU A 579 -2.08 -24.95 -8.04
CA LEU A 579 -2.86 -24.08 -7.13
C LEU A 579 -3.38 -22.84 -7.87
N LYS A 580 -2.50 -22.19 -8.62
CA LYS A 580 -2.85 -21.03 -9.46
C LYS A 580 -3.90 -21.42 -10.49
N ALA A 581 -3.69 -22.49 -11.25
CA ALA A 581 -4.61 -22.94 -12.28
C ALA A 581 -6.00 -23.24 -11.71
N GLU A 582 -6.10 -23.86 -10.54
CA GLU A 582 -7.37 -24.26 -9.94
C GLU A 582 -8.19 -23.05 -9.44
N PHE A 583 -7.58 -22.13 -8.70
CA PHE A 583 -8.32 -21.09 -7.99
C PHE A 583 -8.22 -19.70 -8.62
N VAL A 584 -7.17 -19.42 -9.36
CA VAL A 584 -6.97 -18.14 -10.07
C VAL A 584 -7.60 -18.24 -11.46
N ASP A 585 -7.12 -19.17 -12.27
CA ASP A 585 -7.46 -19.26 -13.71
C ASP A 585 -8.66 -20.18 -14.00
N GLY A 586 -9.05 -21.00 -13.03
CA GLY A 586 -10.10 -22.00 -13.17
C GLY A 586 -11.49 -21.41 -13.42
N ASN A 587 -12.21 -21.99 -14.38
CA ASN A 587 -13.63 -21.71 -14.65
C ASN A 587 -14.54 -22.75 -13.97
N ASN A 588 -14.41 -22.87 -12.65
CA ASN A 588 -15.18 -23.77 -11.80
C ASN A 588 -16.28 -22.99 -11.03
N ASP A 589 -17.02 -23.66 -10.14
CA ASP A 589 -18.07 -22.99 -9.36
C ASP A 589 -17.54 -21.87 -8.46
N PHE A 590 -16.28 -21.95 -8.02
CA PHE A 590 -15.63 -20.85 -7.30
C PHE A 590 -15.46 -19.60 -8.18
N GLY A 591 -15.34 -19.74 -9.50
CA GLY A 591 -15.41 -18.63 -10.45
C GLY A 591 -16.67 -17.78 -10.30
N LYS A 592 -17.82 -18.41 -10.04
CA LYS A 592 -19.09 -17.69 -9.79
C LYS A 592 -19.06 -16.92 -8.47
N ILE A 593 -18.46 -17.51 -7.44
CA ILE A 593 -18.27 -16.85 -6.13
C ILE A 593 -17.37 -15.60 -6.29
N LYS A 594 -16.27 -15.70 -7.05
CA LYS A 594 -15.42 -14.53 -7.37
C LYS A 594 -16.21 -13.42 -8.06
N THR A 595 -17.10 -13.75 -9.00
CA THR A 595 -17.96 -12.76 -9.65
C THR A 595 -18.89 -12.06 -8.66
N VAL A 596 -19.53 -12.81 -7.75
CA VAL A 596 -20.39 -12.23 -6.70
C VAL A 596 -19.59 -11.34 -5.76
N ILE A 597 -18.39 -11.77 -5.33
CA ILE A 597 -17.47 -10.96 -4.53
C ILE A 597 -17.19 -9.65 -5.25
N THR A 598 -16.76 -9.69 -6.50
CA THR A 598 -16.48 -8.49 -7.30
C THR A 598 -17.69 -7.57 -7.40
N GLU A 599 -18.86 -8.10 -7.75
CA GLU A 599 -20.08 -7.31 -7.90
C GLU A 599 -20.45 -6.58 -6.60
N ARG A 600 -20.49 -7.30 -5.47
CA ARG A 600 -20.98 -6.74 -4.20
C ARG A 600 -19.94 -5.86 -3.52
N TRP A 601 -18.67 -6.26 -3.55
CA TRP A 601 -17.60 -5.52 -2.89
C TRP A 601 -17.34 -4.17 -3.56
N LEU A 602 -17.43 -4.10 -4.89
CA LEU A 602 -17.23 -2.87 -5.66
C LEU A 602 -18.41 -1.88 -5.62
N ARG A 603 -19.51 -2.22 -4.92
CA ARG A 603 -20.60 -1.25 -4.65
C ARG A 603 -20.14 -0.11 -3.75
N ALA A 604 -19.10 -0.34 -2.95
CA ALA A 604 -18.53 0.68 -2.08
C ALA A 604 -17.16 1.16 -2.59
N PRO A 605 -16.89 2.48 -2.53
CA PRO A 605 -15.64 3.07 -3.03
C PRO A 605 -14.44 2.71 -2.16
N LYS A 606 -13.29 2.36 -2.74
CA LYS A 606 -12.10 2.04 -1.94
C LYS A 606 -11.51 3.30 -1.31
N ALA A 607 -10.93 3.21 -0.11
CA ALA A 607 -10.27 4.37 0.51
C ALA A 607 -9.16 4.95 -0.40
N THR A 608 -9.10 6.27 -0.46
CA THR A 608 -8.02 7.07 -1.04
C THR A 608 -7.55 7.97 0.09
N PHE A 609 -6.40 7.70 0.67
CA PHE A 609 -5.96 8.43 1.85
C PHE A 609 -5.52 9.85 1.50
N VAL A 610 -6.01 10.81 2.29
CA VAL A 610 -5.64 12.23 2.24
C VAL A 610 -5.19 12.66 3.62
N TYR A 611 -4.27 13.62 3.70
CA TYR A 611 -3.57 13.96 4.94
C TYR A 611 -3.88 15.40 5.37
N SER A 612 -4.11 15.61 6.66
CA SER A 612 -4.26 16.93 7.28
C SER A 612 -3.35 17.01 8.52
N LEU A 613 -2.67 18.13 8.69
CA LEU A 613 -1.86 18.41 9.86
C LEU A 613 -2.38 19.69 10.51
N LYS A 614 -2.95 19.54 11.71
CA LYS A 614 -3.52 20.65 12.49
C LYS A 614 -2.46 21.16 13.46
N PHE A 615 -2.08 22.43 13.32
CA PHE A 615 -1.03 23.08 14.13
C PHE A 615 -1.59 23.92 15.27
#